data_AF-A0A2S8F985-F1
#
_entry.id   AF-A0A2S8F985-F1
#
_cell.length_a   1.000
_cell.length_b   1.000
_cell.length_c   1.000
_cell.angle_alpha   90.00
_cell.angle_beta   90.00
_cell.angle_gamma   90.00
#
_symmetry.space_group_name_H-M   'P 1'
#
loop_
_entity.id
_entity.type
_entity.pdbx_description
1 polymer ?
#
loop_
_entity_poly.entity_id
_entity_poly.type
_entity_poly.pdbx_seq_one_letter_code
_entity_poly.pdbx_strand_id
1 'polypeptide(L)'
;MPRRSTPRRNRIEPSQISEIHRLRAAGRTQVEIQRITGISRTTIHRILNKDSADNESSPTDNDAINYFDGPIERCPRCGRKVHMPCMPCRVDSMMASGQVRQTEIQETDRRQAAKDW
;
A
#
# COMPACT_ATOMS: atom_id res chain seq x y z
N MET A 1 21.33 8.51 22.15
CA MET A 1 21.31 7.64 20.95
C MET A 1 21.15 8.54 19.73
N PRO A 2 22.19 8.76 18.88
CA PRO A 2 21.99 9.53 17.66
C PRO A 2 21.02 8.79 16.73
N ARG A 3 19.95 9.47 16.28
CA ARG A 3 19.04 8.92 15.27
C ARG A 3 19.85 8.64 14.01
N ARG A 4 19.93 7.38 13.58
CA ARG A 4 20.48 7.04 12.25
C ARG A 4 19.72 7.86 11.23
N SER A 5 20.42 8.78 10.57
CA SER A 5 19.94 9.47 9.38
C SER A 5 19.39 8.42 8.43
N THR A 6 18.08 8.45 8.16
CA THR A 6 17.48 7.60 7.15
C THR A 6 18.07 8.03 5.81
N PRO A 7 18.83 7.17 5.11
CA PRO A 7 19.36 7.54 3.81
C PRO A 7 18.18 7.87 2.90
N ARG A 8 18.27 9.02 2.21
CA ARG A 8 17.25 9.43 1.23
C ARG A 8 17.07 8.26 0.25
N ARG A 9 15.81 7.91 -0.06
CA ARG A 9 15.50 6.93 -1.12
C ARG A 9 16.06 7.50 -2.43
N ASN A 10 17.30 7.17 -2.75
CA ASN A 10 17.83 7.45 -4.07
C ASN A 10 16.98 6.63 -5.05
N ARG A 11 16.29 7.35 -5.94
CA ARG A 11 15.65 6.75 -7.10
C ARG A 11 16.75 6.03 -7.87
N ILE A 12 16.56 4.74 -8.08
CA ILE A 12 17.53 3.91 -8.80
C ILE A 12 17.32 4.20 -10.27
N GLU A 13 18.39 4.55 -10.96
CA GLU A 13 18.33 4.81 -12.40
C GLU A 13 18.03 3.49 -13.15
N PRO A 14 17.25 3.52 -14.24
CA PRO A 14 16.94 2.32 -15.03
C PRO A 14 18.20 1.59 -15.53
N SER A 15 19.27 2.33 -15.82
CA SER A 15 20.57 1.76 -16.21
C SER A 15 21.19 0.88 -15.12
N GLN A 16 21.00 1.24 -13.85
CA GLN A 16 21.50 0.45 -12.72
C GLN A 16 20.70 -0.84 -12.53
N ILE A 17 19.40 -0.82 -12.85
CA ILE A 17 18.55 -2.01 -12.84
C ILE A 17 19.04 -3.01 -13.89
N SER A 18 19.25 -2.54 -15.13
CA SER A 18 19.77 -3.37 -16.23
C SER A 18 21.13 -4.00 -15.87
N GLU A 19 22.01 -3.23 -15.21
CA GLU A 19 23.31 -3.74 -14.79
C GLU A 19 23.19 -4.83 -13.70
N ILE A 20 22.26 -4.69 -12.75
CA ILE A 20 21.99 -5.72 -11.74
C ILE A 20 21.52 -7.02 -12.41
N HIS A 21 20.61 -6.94 -13.39
CA HIS A 21 20.15 -8.11 -14.13
C HIS A 21 21.28 -8.75 -14.95
N ARG A 22 22.14 -7.95 -15.60
CA ARG A 22 23.32 -8.44 -16.31
C ARG A 22 24.27 -9.21 -15.39
N LEU A 23 24.58 -8.65 -14.22
CA LEU A 23 25.46 -9.29 -13.25
C LEU A 23 24.84 -10.56 -12.66
N ARG A 24 23.52 -10.59 -12.46
CA ARG A 24 22.81 -11.78 -12.02
C ARG A 24 22.83 -12.89 -13.07
N ALA A 25 22.63 -12.55 -14.34
CA ALA A 25 22.71 -13.48 -15.47
C ALA A 25 24.13 -14.05 -15.63
N ALA A 26 25.16 -13.27 -15.29
CA ALA A 26 26.55 -13.72 -15.23
C ALA A 26 26.87 -14.63 -14.01
N GLY A 27 25.86 -15.09 -13.26
CA GLY A 27 26.01 -16.03 -12.15
C GLY A 27 26.51 -15.41 -10.84
N ARG A 28 26.56 -14.07 -10.72
CA ARG A 28 27.06 -13.41 -9.52
C ARG A 28 26.07 -13.49 -8.35
N THR A 29 26.64 -13.58 -7.16
CA THR A 29 25.89 -13.55 -5.89
C THR A 29 25.47 -12.12 -5.54
N GLN A 30 24.43 -11.96 -4.72
CA GLN A 30 23.94 -10.64 -4.30
C GLN A 30 25.02 -9.82 -3.57
N VAL A 31 25.95 -10.48 -2.87
CA VAL A 31 27.07 -9.84 -2.17
C VAL A 31 28.09 -9.28 -3.15
N GLU A 32 28.38 -10.01 -4.22
CA GLU A 32 29.26 -9.51 -5.28
C GLU A 32 28.63 -8.35 -6.04
N ILE A 33 27.33 -8.44 -6.36
CA ILE A 33 26.58 -7.35 -7.01
C ILE A 33 26.60 -6.09 -6.15
N GLN A 34 26.42 -6.22 -4.83
CA GLN A 34 26.53 -5.10 -3.89
C GLN A 34 27.92 -4.45 -3.92
N ARG A 35 29.00 -5.25 -3.97
CA ARG A 35 30.38 -4.73 -4.02
C ARG A 35 30.66 -3.98 -5.31
N ILE A 36 30.10 -4.44 -6.42
CA ILE A 36 30.31 -3.84 -7.75
C ILE A 36 29.48 -2.56 -7.91
N THR A 37 28.21 -2.58 -7.50
CA THR A 37 27.26 -1.50 -7.77
C THR A 37 27.13 -0.48 -6.63
N GLY A 38 27.58 -0.82 -5.42
CA GLY A 38 27.36 -0.02 -4.22
C GLY A 38 25.90 0.01 -3.74
N ILE A 39 25.01 -0.74 -4.39
CA ILE A 39 23.58 -0.76 -4.09
C ILE A 39 23.31 -1.70 -2.92
N SER A 40 22.40 -1.31 -2.01
CA SER A 40 22.09 -2.11 -0.83
C SER A 40 21.58 -3.51 -1.19
N ARG A 41 21.96 -4.52 -0.39
CA ARG A 41 21.53 -5.91 -0.60
C ARG A 41 20.00 -6.05 -0.63
N THR A 42 19.31 -5.29 0.22
CA THR A 42 17.83 -5.23 0.26
C THR A 42 17.23 -4.68 -1.03
N THR A 43 17.91 -3.71 -1.64
CA THR A 43 17.50 -3.14 -2.92
C THR A 43 17.73 -4.11 -4.07
N ILE A 44 18.89 -4.76 -4.13
CA ILE A 44 19.20 -5.78 -5.13
C ILE A 44 18.19 -6.93 -5.05
N HIS A 45 17.90 -7.41 -3.84
CA HIS A 45 16.87 -8.44 -3.62
C HIS A 45 15.50 -7.99 -4.12
N ARG A 46 15.09 -6.74 -3.85
CA ARG A 46 13.83 -6.20 -4.37
C ARG A 46 13.80 -6.10 -5.89
N ILE A 47 14.90 -5.78 -6.54
CA ILE A 47 14.98 -5.70 -8.01
C ILE A 47 14.93 -7.09 -8.62
N LEU A 48 15.69 -8.04 -8.07
CA LEU A 48 15.74 -9.40 -8.60
C LEU A 48 14.46 -10.21 -8.34
N ASN A 49 13.75 -9.92 -7.26
CA ASN A 49 12.50 -10.59 -6.90
C ASN A 49 11.26 -9.76 -7.22
N LYS A 50 11.40 -8.59 -7.87
CA LYS A 50 10.24 -7.85 -8.37
C LYS A 50 9.72 -8.57 -9.62
N ASP A 51 8.89 -9.57 -9.39
CA ASP A 51 7.85 -9.92 -10.34
C ASP A 51 6.81 -8.79 -10.31
N SER A 52 6.80 -7.98 -11.37
CA SER A 52 5.60 -7.33 -11.91
C SER A 52 4.72 -6.45 -11.00
N ALA A 53 5.14 -6.06 -9.80
CA ALA A 53 4.32 -5.17 -8.94
C ALA A 53 4.26 -3.70 -9.44
N ASP A 54 5.02 -3.33 -10.48
CA ASP A 54 4.91 -2.04 -11.15
C ASP A 54 4.06 -2.11 -12.44
N ASN A 55 3.44 -3.26 -12.76
CA ASN A 55 2.45 -3.40 -13.84
C ASN A 55 1.00 -3.26 -13.34
N GLU A 56 0.76 -2.66 -12.17
CA GLU A 56 -0.58 -2.11 -11.85
C GLU A 56 -0.77 -0.74 -12.49
N SER A 57 -0.63 -0.71 -13.80
CA SER A 57 -1.28 0.29 -14.66
C SER A 57 -2.02 -0.49 -15.72
N SER A 58 -3.03 -1.24 -15.29
CA SER A 58 -4.14 -1.61 -16.18
C SER A 58 -5.10 -0.41 -16.19
N PRO A 59 -5.19 0.38 -17.28
CA PRO A 59 -6.20 1.41 -17.40
C PRO A 59 -7.42 0.79 -18.07
N THR A 60 -8.29 0.13 -17.31
CA THR A 60 -9.70 -0.27 -17.60
C THR A 60 -10.10 -1.34 -16.57
N ASP A 61 -11.02 -1.12 -15.63
CA ASP A 61 -12.43 -0.79 -15.86
C ASP A 61 -12.88 0.56 -15.30
N ASN A 62 -13.64 1.26 -16.15
CA ASN A 62 -14.25 2.58 -16.00
C ASN A 62 -15.40 2.67 -14.97
N ASP A 63 -15.46 1.80 -13.94
CA ASP A 63 -16.57 1.77 -12.97
C ASP A 63 -16.16 1.74 -11.50
N ALA A 64 -14.87 1.91 -11.19
CA ALA A 64 -14.46 2.22 -9.83
C ALA A 64 -14.77 3.70 -9.55
N ILE A 65 -15.99 4.00 -9.11
CA ILE A 65 -16.29 5.29 -8.47
C ILE A 65 -15.22 5.48 -7.39
N ASN A 66 -14.30 6.44 -7.56
CA ASN A 66 -13.31 6.75 -6.53
C ASN A 66 -14.06 7.35 -5.33
N TYR A 67 -14.50 6.50 -4.41
CA TYR A 67 -15.31 6.85 -3.23
C TYR A 67 -14.63 7.88 -2.30
N PHE A 68 -13.34 8.16 -2.50
CA PHE A 68 -12.51 8.98 -1.63
C PHE A 68 -12.01 10.28 -2.28
N ASP A 69 -12.32 10.55 -3.57
CA ASP A 69 -11.80 11.72 -4.30
C ASP A 69 -12.73 12.95 -4.29
N GLY A 70 -13.91 12.85 -3.66
CA GLY A 70 -14.86 13.97 -3.56
C GLY A 70 -14.52 14.99 -2.46
N PRO A 71 -15.19 16.16 -2.38
CA PRO A 71 -15.10 17.02 -1.20
C PRO A 71 -15.65 16.33 0.05
N ILE A 72 -15.08 16.64 1.22
CA ILE A 72 -15.60 16.16 2.50
C ILE A 72 -16.84 16.97 2.86
N GLU A 73 -17.99 16.32 2.87
CA GLU A 73 -19.26 16.94 3.23
C GLU A 73 -19.90 16.21 4.42
N ARG A 74 -20.92 16.83 5.03
CA ARG A 74 -21.72 16.16 6.05
C ARG A 74 -22.84 15.37 5.38
N CYS A 75 -22.91 14.06 5.66
CA CYS A 75 -24.00 13.24 5.15
C CYS A 75 -25.35 13.71 5.73
N PRO A 76 -26.39 13.96 4.91
CA PRO A 76 -27.69 14.38 5.39
C PRO A 76 -28.43 13.30 6.20
N ARG A 77 -28.04 12.03 6.07
CA ARG A 77 -28.68 10.90 6.76
C ARG A 77 -28.07 10.61 8.15
N CYS A 78 -26.74 10.63 8.29
CA CYS A 78 -26.07 10.30 9.56
C CYS A 78 -25.29 11.48 10.20
N GLY A 79 -25.18 12.63 9.53
CA GLY A 79 -24.49 13.82 10.02
C GLY A 79 -22.96 13.75 10.06
N ARG A 80 -22.37 12.58 9.74
CA ARG A 80 -20.90 12.36 9.75
C ARG A 80 -20.25 13.10 8.58
N LYS A 81 -19.03 13.61 8.81
CA LYS A 81 -18.16 14.16 7.75
C LYS A 81 -17.55 13.00 6.96
N VAL A 82 -17.90 12.89 5.70
CA VAL A 82 -17.49 11.78 4.81
C VAL A 82 -17.29 12.29 3.39
N HIS A 83 -16.59 11.51 2.58
CA HIS A 83 -16.68 11.65 1.12
C HIS A 83 -17.99 11.01 0.67
N MET A 84 -18.70 11.67 -0.24
CA MET A 84 -19.95 11.16 -0.80
C MET A 84 -19.61 10.09 -1.86
N PRO A 85 -20.31 8.94 -1.90
CA PRO A 85 -21.45 8.54 -1.08
C PRO A 85 -21.06 8.03 0.32
N CYS A 86 -21.96 8.25 1.30
CA CYS A 86 -21.73 7.91 2.70
C CYS A 86 -21.63 6.38 2.93
N MET A 87 -20.39 5.86 2.94
CA MET A 87 -20.11 4.46 3.19
C MET A 87 -20.67 3.92 4.51
N PRO A 88 -20.64 4.66 5.64
CA PRO A 88 -21.28 4.18 6.86
C PRO A 88 -22.77 3.92 6.70
N CYS A 89 -23.53 4.83 6.07
CA CYS A 89 -24.95 4.61 5.82
C CYS A 89 -25.21 3.45 4.87
N ARG A 90 -24.31 3.21 3.90
CA ARG A 90 -24.39 2.05 3.01
C ARG A 90 -24.20 0.75 3.77
N VAL A 91 -23.18 0.67 4.62
CA VAL A 91 -22.92 -0.51 5.47
C VAL A 91 -24.08 -0.75 6.43
N ASP A 92 -24.60 0.29 7.10
CA ASP A 92 -25.75 0.17 7.99
C ASP A 92 -26.98 -0.39 7.23
N SER A 93 -27.21 0.07 6.00
CA SER A 93 -28.27 -0.46 5.13
C SER A 93 -28.03 -1.92 4.70
N MET A 94 -26.77 -2.31 4.42
CA MET A 94 -26.41 -3.69 4.09
C MET A 94 -26.48 -4.65 5.29
N MET A 95 -26.22 -4.15 6.49
CA MET A 95 -26.43 -4.89 7.75
C MET A 95 -27.93 -5.09 8.01
N ALA A 96 -28.73 -4.04 7.82
CA ALA A 96 -30.18 -4.10 7.99
C ALA A 96 -30.84 -5.06 6.98
N SER A 97 -30.30 -5.17 5.76
CA SER A 97 -30.79 -6.12 4.74
C SER A 97 -30.25 -7.56 4.92
N GLY A 98 -29.42 -7.81 5.93
CA GLY A 98 -28.82 -9.13 6.17
C GLY A 98 -27.78 -9.57 5.13
N GLN A 99 -27.35 -8.66 4.25
CA GLN A 99 -26.38 -8.95 3.19
C GLN A 99 -24.94 -9.09 3.73
N VAL A 100 -24.68 -8.55 4.92
CA VAL A 100 -23.39 -8.64 5.63
C VAL A 100 -23.60 -9.42 6.93
N ARG A 101 -22.89 -10.55 7.09
CA ARG A 101 -22.85 -11.28 8.37
C ARG A 101 -22.17 -10.40 9.42
N GLN A 102 -22.76 -10.26 10.61
CA GLN A 102 -22.05 -9.72 11.76
C GLN A 102 -20.87 -10.65 12.05
N THR A 103 -19.67 -10.27 11.64
CA THR A 103 -18.46 -10.96 12.05
C THR A 103 -18.08 -10.49 13.46
N GLU A 104 -17.59 -11.41 14.29
CA GLU A 104 -17.12 -11.18 15.67
C GLU A 104 -16.06 -10.06 15.80
N ILE A 105 -15.49 -9.63 14.68
CA ILE A 105 -14.56 -8.50 14.55
C ILE A 105 -15.19 -7.17 14.99
N GLN A 106 -16.53 -7.03 14.99
CA GLN A 106 -17.19 -5.80 15.46
C GLN A 106 -17.35 -5.70 16.98
N GLU A 107 -17.41 -6.82 17.70
CA GLU A 107 -17.47 -6.83 19.16
C GLU A 107 -16.12 -6.47 19.78
N THR A 108 -15.05 -6.83 19.09
CA THR A 108 -13.69 -6.50 19.51
C THR A 108 -13.27 -5.20 18.84
N ASP A 109 -13.32 -4.12 19.62
CA ASP A 109 -12.45 -2.95 19.46
C ASP A 109 -12.97 -1.72 18.66
N ARG A 110 -13.77 -0.91 19.36
CA ARG A 110 -13.61 0.57 19.33
C ARG A 110 -13.29 1.18 20.69
N ARG A 111 -13.43 0.40 21.78
CA ARG A 111 -13.19 0.85 23.15
C ARG A 111 -11.89 0.31 23.76
N GLN A 112 -11.28 -0.72 23.18
CA GLN A 112 -10.03 -1.29 23.71
C GLN A 112 -8.81 -0.44 23.29
N ALA A 113 -8.75 0.04 22.05
CA ALA A 113 -7.62 0.84 21.54
C ALA A 113 -7.40 2.19 22.26
N ALA A 114 -8.39 2.67 23.01
CA ALA A 114 -8.28 3.92 23.79
C ALA A 114 -7.77 3.72 25.24
N LYS A 115 -7.57 2.47 25.69
CA LYS A 115 -7.10 2.19 27.06
C LYS A 115 -5.58 2.00 27.18
N ASP A 116 -4.87 1.86 26.07
CA ASP A 116 -3.43 1.55 26.05
C ASP A 116 -2.53 2.75 25.70
N TRP A 117 -3.01 3.99 25.90
CA TRP A 117 -2.21 5.22 25.74
C TRP A 117 -2.20 6.05 27.03
#